data_AF-A0A8H3EJJ1-F1
#
_entry.id   AF-A0A8H3EJJ1-F1
#
_cell.length_a   1.000
_cell.length_b   1.000
_cell.length_c   1.000
_cell.angle_alpha   90.00
_cell.angle_beta   90.00
_cell.angle_gamma   90.00
#
_symmetry.space_group_name_H-M   'P 1'
#
loop_
_entity.id
_entity.type
_entity.pdbx_description
1 polymer ?
#
loop_
_entity_poly.entity_id
_entity_poly.type
_entity_poly.pdbx_seq_one_letter_code
_entity_poly.pdbx_strand_id
1 'polypeptide(L)'
;MARTKQTARKSTGGKAPRKQLASKAARKAAPSTGGVKKPHRYKPGTVALREIRRYQKSTELLIRKLPFQRLVREIAQDFKSDLRFQSSAIGALQESVEAYLVSLFEDTNLCAIHAKRVTIQSKDIQLARRLRAKRRLTSSTKFKINSGKDKEVSDNSEKIIPIPNAETSLSLVWRRLGPVREALQSYGRIQKRRPYATQVISAIVIYLCGDLSAQYIGGEAYDSKRTARNVVIGAICSIPAYKWFMFLGRSFNYASKTLSLVTKVVVNQIVLTPVLNSYFFGMQALLAGHGFEDAWERIKRALPTSFINSWKLWPAVTAFNFTYVQPQFRAVFAGCVAIGWQTYLSWLNQLAANEAQAARSSQSSFDSTAMVQQAAHHDT
;
A
#
# COMPACT_ATOMS: atom_id res chain seq x y z
N MET A 1 -56.09 -42.46 -15.60
CA MET A 1 -54.70 -42.30 -16.10
C MET A 1 -54.46 -40.84 -16.49
N ALA A 2 -53.84 -40.05 -15.63
CA ALA A 2 -53.50 -38.65 -15.90
C ALA A 2 -52.08 -38.56 -16.48
N ARG A 3 -51.95 -38.28 -17.78
CA ARG A 3 -50.65 -38.17 -18.48
C ARG A 3 -50.10 -36.76 -18.31
N THR A 4 -49.23 -36.56 -17.31
CA THR A 4 -48.48 -35.32 -17.08
C THR A 4 -47.48 -35.08 -18.21
N LYS A 5 -47.73 -34.08 -19.07
CA LYS A 5 -46.74 -33.56 -20.02
C LYS A 5 -45.67 -32.78 -19.23
N GLN A 6 -44.65 -33.47 -18.72
CA GLN A 6 -43.41 -32.81 -18.31
C GLN A 6 -42.69 -32.30 -19.55
N THR A 7 -42.63 -30.98 -19.71
CA THR A 7 -41.72 -30.36 -20.69
C THR A 7 -40.34 -30.29 -20.07
N ALA A 8 -39.38 -31.00 -20.67
CA ALA A 8 -38.00 -31.05 -20.21
C ALA A 8 -37.35 -29.66 -20.32
N ARG A 9 -37.16 -28.99 -19.17
CA ARG A 9 -36.37 -27.77 -19.08
C ARG A 9 -34.90 -28.15 -19.11
N LYS A 10 -34.24 -27.96 -20.27
CA LYS A 10 -32.79 -28.15 -20.42
C LYS A 10 -32.02 -27.33 -19.36
N SER A 11 -31.26 -28.03 -18.54
CA SER A 11 -30.34 -27.52 -17.53
C SER A 11 -29.01 -27.13 -18.20
N THR A 12 -28.97 -26.04 -18.95
CA THR A 12 -27.71 -25.36 -19.31
C THR A 12 -28.01 -23.94 -19.78
N GLY A 13 -27.17 -23.01 -19.37
CA GLY A 13 -27.45 -21.59 -19.38
C GLY A 13 -27.73 -20.97 -20.76
N GLY A 14 -28.87 -20.29 -20.85
CA GLY A 14 -28.92 -18.87 -21.22
C GLY A 14 -28.25 -18.39 -22.51
N LYS A 15 -28.09 -19.22 -23.55
CA LYS A 15 -27.80 -18.74 -24.91
C LYS A 15 -28.65 -19.49 -25.93
N ALA A 16 -29.55 -18.75 -26.59
CA ALA A 16 -30.29 -19.24 -27.74
C ALA A 16 -29.33 -19.55 -28.91
N PRO A 17 -29.62 -20.57 -29.74
CA PRO A 17 -28.76 -20.95 -30.86
C PRO A 17 -28.74 -19.82 -31.90
N ARG A 18 -27.54 -19.30 -32.18
CA ARG A 18 -27.32 -18.17 -33.08
C ARG A 18 -27.37 -18.66 -34.53
N LYS A 19 -28.43 -18.30 -35.26
CA LYS A 19 -28.49 -18.37 -36.72
C LYS A 19 -27.34 -17.49 -37.25
N GLN A 20 -26.39 -18.06 -37.99
CA GLN A 20 -25.34 -17.29 -38.66
C GLN A 20 -26.01 -16.41 -39.73
N LEU A 21 -25.88 -15.09 -39.62
CA LEU A 21 -25.93 -14.10 -40.70
C LEU A 21 -25.53 -12.72 -40.15
N ALA A 22 -24.65 -12.05 -40.89
CA ALA A 22 -24.24 -10.64 -40.86
C ALA A 22 -23.74 -9.99 -39.55
N SER A 23 -22.45 -9.60 -39.55
CA SER A 23 -21.84 -8.68 -38.59
C SER A 23 -22.34 -7.26 -38.79
N LYS A 24 -23.37 -6.87 -38.04
CA LYS A 24 -23.62 -5.47 -37.69
C LYS A 24 -23.87 -5.42 -36.19
N ALA A 25 -23.07 -4.64 -35.48
CA ALA A 25 -23.16 -4.49 -34.03
C ALA A 25 -24.51 -3.86 -33.65
N ALA A 26 -25.53 -4.71 -33.47
CA ALA A 26 -26.80 -4.36 -32.86
C ALA A 26 -26.55 -4.05 -31.38
N ARG A 27 -26.11 -2.83 -31.08
CA ARG A 27 -26.35 -2.23 -29.76
C ARG A 27 -27.84 -2.37 -29.51
N LYS A 28 -28.20 -2.90 -28.34
CA LYS A 28 -29.59 -3.11 -27.87
C LYS A 28 -30.43 -1.83 -28.06
N ALA A 29 -30.98 -1.63 -29.25
CA ALA A 29 -32.19 -0.85 -29.45
C ALA A 29 -33.33 -1.79 -29.08
N ALA A 30 -34.23 -1.30 -28.22
CA ALA A 30 -35.36 -2.06 -27.73
C ALA A 30 -36.25 -2.54 -28.90
N PRO A 31 -36.91 -3.70 -28.78
CA PRO A 31 -37.92 -4.12 -29.76
C PRO A 31 -39.01 -3.04 -29.89
N SER A 32 -39.41 -2.75 -31.13
CA SER A 32 -40.40 -1.72 -31.50
C SER A 32 -41.81 -1.95 -30.94
N THR A 33 -42.07 -3.10 -30.31
CA THR A 33 -43.39 -3.47 -29.78
C THR A 33 -43.20 -4.26 -28.50
N GLY A 34 -43.25 -3.58 -27.36
CA GLY A 34 -43.11 -4.17 -26.03
C GLY A 34 -42.36 -3.21 -25.09
N GLY A 35 -43.12 -2.59 -24.17
CA GLY A 35 -42.68 -1.48 -23.33
C GLY A 35 -41.23 -1.58 -22.83
N VAL A 36 -40.44 -0.53 -23.08
CA VAL A 36 -39.07 -0.39 -22.56
C VAL A 36 -39.12 -0.56 -21.03
N LYS A 37 -38.39 -1.55 -20.52
CA LYS A 37 -38.24 -1.76 -19.07
C LYS A 37 -37.80 -0.43 -18.44
N LYS A 38 -38.62 0.10 -17.52
CA LYS A 38 -38.32 1.38 -16.85
C LYS A 38 -36.90 1.33 -16.27
N PRO A 39 -36.04 2.32 -16.58
CA PRO A 39 -34.70 2.36 -16.02
C PRO A 39 -34.79 2.43 -14.50
N HIS A 40 -33.92 1.68 -13.82
CA HIS A 40 -33.89 1.66 -12.37
C HIS A 40 -33.51 3.05 -11.83
N ARG A 41 -34.41 3.67 -11.06
CA ARG A 41 -34.18 4.95 -10.36
C ARG A 41 -34.11 4.69 -8.86
N TYR A 42 -33.06 5.17 -8.21
CA TYR A 42 -32.96 5.13 -6.75
C TYR A 42 -34.03 6.03 -6.11
N LYS A 43 -34.53 5.65 -4.94
CA LYS A 43 -35.45 6.49 -4.16
C LYS A 43 -34.73 7.80 -3.75
N PRO A 44 -35.46 8.94 -3.70
CA PRO A 44 -34.93 10.18 -3.16
C PRO A 44 -34.25 9.97 -1.80
N GLY A 45 -33.11 10.62 -1.57
CA GLY A 45 -32.29 10.44 -0.35
C GLY A 45 -31.29 9.27 -0.40
N THR A 46 -31.52 8.21 -1.20
CA THR A 46 -30.61 7.05 -1.25
C THR A 46 -29.23 7.43 -1.79
N VAL A 47 -29.19 8.26 -2.83
CA VAL A 47 -27.93 8.75 -3.42
C VAL A 47 -27.27 9.78 -2.50
N ALA A 48 -28.05 10.68 -1.90
CA ALA A 48 -27.54 11.67 -0.95
C ALA A 48 -26.85 11.02 0.27
N LEU A 49 -27.45 9.99 0.88
CA LEU A 49 -26.83 9.25 1.98
C LEU A 49 -25.55 8.51 1.55
N ARG A 50 -25.49 8.04 0.31
CA ARG A 50 -24.29 7.41 -0.25
C ARG A 50 -23.17 8.43 -0.44
N GLU A 51 -23.51 9.63 -0.92
CA GLU A 51 -22.56 10.74 -1.09
C GLU A 51 -22.04 11.25 0.24
N ILE A 52 -22.90 11.43 1.25
CA ILE A 52 -22.49 11.83 2.62
C ILE A 52 -21.45 10.85 3.16
N ARG A 53 -21.72 9.53 3.13
CA ARG A 53 -20.78 8.50 3.60
C ARG A 53 -19.49 8.46 2.79
N ARG A 54 -19.56 8.75 1.49
CA ARG A 54 -18.37 8.83 0.62
C ARG A 54 -17.51 10.01 1.03
N TYR A 55 -18.08 11.21 1.13
CA TYR A 55 -17.32 12.43 1.41
C TYR A 55 -16.80 12.50 2.84
N GLN A 56 -17.53 11.96 3.83
CA GLN A 56 -17.03 11.82 5.20
C GLN A 56 -15.83 10.88 5.33
N LYS A 57 -15.62 9.96 4.38
CA LYS A 57 -14.50 9.02 4.37
C LYS A 57 -13.28 9.56 3.60
N SER A 58 -13.48 10.54 2.73
CA SER A 58 -12.42 11.14 1.91
C SER A 58 -11.97 12.48 2.47
N THR A 59 -10.74 12.87 2.18
CA THR A 59 -10.16 14.17 2.53
C THR A 59 -9.79 14.96 1.27
N GLU A 60 -10.55 14.76 0.17
CA GLU A 60 -10.31 15.47 -1.09
C GLU A 60 -10.99 16.84 -1.07
N LEU A 61 -10.33 17.85 -1.64
CA LEU A 61 -10.91 19.17 -1.82
C LEU A 61 -12.05 19.10 -2.85
N LEU A 62 -13.21 19.66 -2.50
CA LEU A 62 -14.45 19.57 -3.27
C LEU A 62 -14.64 20.74 -4.23
N ILE A 63 -14.06 21.92 -3.92
CA ILE A 63 -14.14 23.09 -4.79
C ILE A 63 -13.10 22.94 -5.92
N ARG A 64 -13.51 23.23 -7.16
CA ARG A 64 -12.58 23.22 -8.30
C ARG A 64 -11.49 24.28 -8.11
N LYS A 65 -10.22 23.87 -8.28
CA LYS A 65 -9.05 24.72 -8.03
C LYS A 65 -9.03 26.03 -8.84
N LEU A 66 -9.32 25.97 -10.14
CA LEU A 66 -9.24 27.14 -11.02
C LEU A 66 -10.28 28.23 -10.70
N PRO A 67 -11.59 27.92 -10.55
CA PRO A 67 -12.56 28.90 -10.07
C PRO A 67 -12.21 29.51 -8.70
N PHE A 68 -11.77 28.68 -7.74
CA PHE A 68 -11.37 29.16 -6.43
C PHE A 68 -10.19 30.15 -6.52
N GLN A 69 -9.17 29.82 -7.32
CA GLN A 69 -8.04 30.71 -7.55
C GLN A 69 -8.46 32.05 -8.17
N ARG A 70 -9.41 32.04 -9.13
CA ARG A 70 -9.92 33.28 -9.74
C ARG A 70 -10.60 34.15 -8.70
N LEU A 71 -11.46 33.56 -7.87
CA LEU A 71 -12.14 34.26 -6.77
C LEU A 71 -11.16 34.87 -5.76
N VAL A 72 -10.12 34.13 -5.37
CA VAL A 72 -9.10 34.66 -4.44
C VAL A 72 -8.39 35.88 -5.04
N ARG A 73 -8.07 35.84 -6.34
CA ARG A 73 -7.40 36.96 -7.03
C ARG A 73 -8.32 38.16 -7.22
N GLU A 74 -9.58 37.91 -7.52
CA GLU A 74 -10.63 38.94 -7.61
C GLU A 74 -10.73 39.71 -6.28
N ILE A 75 -10.92 38.99 -5.16
CA ILE A 75 -11.00 39.61 -3.82
C ILE A 75 -9.70 40.33 -3.46
N ALA A 76 -8.54 39.76 -3.79
CA ALA A 76 -7.26 40.36 -3.46
C ALA A 76 -7.00 41.68 -4.21
N GLN A 77 -7.49 41.78 -5.45
CA GLN A 77 -7.35 42.96 -6.28
C GLN A 77 -8.04 44.19 -5.66
N ASP A 78 -9.14 43.99 -4.92
CA ASP A 78 -9.85 45.06 -4.20
C ASP A 78 -9.00 45.68 -3.08
N PHE A 79 -8.02 44.96 -2.54
CA PHE A 79 -7.14 45.44 -1.47
C PHE A 79 -5.83 46.01 -2.01
N LYS A 80 -5.19 45.33 -2.96
CA LYS A 80 -3.92 45.75 -3.55
C LYS A 80 -3.76 45.17 -4.95
N SER A 81 -3.46 46.02 -5.92
CA SER A 81 -3.15 45.59 -7.29
C SER A 81 -1.83 44.83 -7.36
N ASP A 82 -1.70 43.97 -8.37
CA ASP A 82 -0.47 43.27 -8.76
C ASP A 82 0.10 42.27 -7.73
N LEU A 83 -0.76 41.68 -6.91
CA LEU A 83 -0.37 40.63 -5.98
C LEU A 83 -0.05 39.29 -6.68
N ARG A 84 1.15 38.76 -6.41
CA ARG A 84 1.55 37.41 -6.81
C ARG A 84 1.30 36.43 -5.67
N PHE A 85 0.57 35.35 -5.97
CA PHE A 85 0.26 34.29 -5.02
C PHE A 85 1.13 33.06 -5.26
N GLN A 86 1.71 32.53 -4.18
CA GLN A 86 2.33 31.20 -4.18
C GLN A 86 1.25 30.11 -4.32
N SER A 87 1.56 29.01 -5.00
CA SER A 87 0.64 27.88 -5.18
C SER A 87 0.20 27.26 -3.84
N SER A 88 1.11 27.17 -2.86
CA SER A 88 0.81 26.70 -1.51
C SER A 88 -0.10 27.64 -0.73
N ALA A 89 -0.01 28.95 -0.95
CA ALA A 89 -0.88 29.93 -0.29
C ALA A 89 -2.33 29.77 -0.75
N ILE A 90 -2.55 29.61 -2.06
CA ILE A 90 -3.88 29.31 -2.61
C ILE A 90 -4.41 27.97 -2.08
N GLY A 91 -3.54 26.94 -1.97
CA GLY A 91 -3.90 25.66 -1.39
C GLY A 91 -4.35 25.76 0.08
N ALA A 92 -3.59 26.50 0.90
CA ALA A 92 -3.91 26.71 2.31
C ALA A 92 -5.20 27.50 2.51
N LEU A 93 -5.45 28.52 1.68
CA LEU A 93 -6.71 29.25 1.67
C LEU A 93 -7.88 28.32 1.31
N GLN A 94 -7.71 27.46 0.32
CA GLN A 94 -8.75 26.53 -0.09
C GLN A 94 -9.08 25.54 1.01
N GLU A 95 -8.07 24.94 1.63
CA GLU A 95 -8.24 23.98 2.72
C GLU A 95 -8.95 24.63 3.93
N SER A 96 -8.54 25.85 4.30
CA SER A 96 -9.16 26.60 5.40
C SER A 96 -10.63 26.95 5.13
N VAL A 97 -10.95 27.38 3.90
CA VAL A 97 -12.32 27.74 3.50
C VAL A 97 -13.23 26.52 3.47
N GLU A 98 -12.77 25.41 2.88
CA GLU A 98 -13.55 24.19 2.83
C GLU A 98 -13.81 23.62 4.24
N ALA A 99 -12.79 23.62 5.12
CA ALA A 99 -12.96 23.22 6.52
C ALA A 99 -13.98 24.11 7.26
N TYR A 100 -13.91 25.43 7.07
CA TYR A 100 -14.86 26.37 7.66
C TYR A 100 -16.30 26.13 7.18
N LEU A 101 -16.48 25.92 5.86
CA LEU A 101 -17.79 25.68 5.26
C LEU A 101 -18.39 24.35 5.72
N VAL A 102 -17.61 23.28 5.78
CA VAL A 102 -18.06 21.97 6.30
C VAL A 102 -18.55 22.13 7.73
N SER A 103 -17.75 22.74 8.60
CA SER A 103 -18.14 23.00 9.99
C SER A 103 -19.42 23.86 10.06
N LEU A 104 -19.56 24.89 9.20
CA LEU A 104 -20.76 25.71 9.16
C LEU A 104 -22.00 24.91 8.73
N PHE A 105 -21.86 23.97 7.79
CA PHE A 105 -22.93 23.09 7.36
C PHE A 105 -23.33 22.08 8.44
N GLU A 106 -22.41 21.62 9.27
CA GLU A 106 -22.72 20.78 10.44
C GLU A 106 -23.65 21.52 11.42
N ASP A 107 -23.29 22.76 11.80
CA ASP A 107 -24.12 23.59 12.68
C ASP A 107 -25.47 23.93 12.03
N THR A 108 -25.45 24.27 10.73
CA THR A 108 -26.67 24.58 9.96
C THR A 108 -27.62 23.38 9.92
N ASN A 109 -27.08 22.17 9.76
CA ASN A 109 -27.86 20.94 9.76
C ASN A 109 -28.51 20.70 11.13
N LEU A 110 -27.79 20.95 12.23
CA LEU A 110 -28.36 20.89 13.59
C LEU A 110 -29.50 21.91 13.77
N CYS A 111 -29.37 23.13 13.25
CA CYS A 111 -30.44 24.12 13.27
C CYS A 111 -31.68 23.68 12.46
N ALA A 112 -31.49 23.06 11.29
CA ALA A 112 -32.58 22.52 10.49
C ALA A 112 -33.32 21.39 11.23
N ILE A 113 -32.58 20.46 11.84
CA ILE A 113 -33.12 19.35 12.64
C ILE A 113 -33.87 19.87 13.85
N HIS A 114 -33.34 20.89 14.54
CA HIS A 114 -34.00 21.54 15.67
C HIS A 114 -35.38 22.11 15.27
N ALA A 115 -35.52 22.60 14.04
CA ALA A 115 -36.77 23.07 13.46
C ALA A 115 -37.61 21.95 12.79
N LYS A 116 -37.34 20.67 13.08
CA LYS A 116 -38.01 19.48 12.52
C LYS A 116 -37.97 19.38 10.99
N ARG A 117 -36.91 19.90 10.36
CA ARG A 117 -36.68 19.84 8.90
C ARG A 117 -35.41 19.05 8.57
N VAL A 118 -35.38 18.47 7.37
CA VAL A 118 -34.19 17.80 6.81
C VAL A 118 -33.47 18.68 5.79
N THR A 119 -34.20 19.55 5.08
CA THR A 119 -33.63 20.50 4.13
C THR A 119 -33.16 21.76 4.85
N ILE A 120 -31.88 22.08 4.72
CA ILE A 120 -31.28 23.32 5.22
C ILE A 120 -31.79 24.53 4.42
N GLN A 121 -32.01 25.65 5.10
CA GLN A 121 -32.47 26.92 4.52
C GLN A 121 -31.51 28.08 4.89
N SER A 122 -31.62 29.21 4.18
CA SER A 122 -30.81 30.40 4.45
C SER A 122 -30.92 30.89 5.90
N LYS A 123 -32.11 30.79 6.51
CA LYS A 123 -32.35 31.13 7.93
C LYS A 123 -31.54 30.26 8.91
N ASP A 124 -31.27 29.00 8.57
CA ASP A 124 -30.50 28.10 9.41
C ASP A 124 -29.02 28.52 9.40
N ILE A 125 -28.50 28.91 8.23
CA ILE A 125 -27.13 29.43 8.09
C ILE A 125 -26.97 30.75 8.84
N GLN A 126 -27.95 31.65 8.73
CA GLN A 126 -27.94 32.93 9.43
C GLN A 126 -27.95 32.71 10.96
N LEU A 127 -28.78 31.79 11.45
CA LEU A 127 -28.82 31.43 12.87
C LEU A 127 -27.49 30.84 13.33
N ALA A 128 -26.91 29.88 12.60
CA ALA A 128 -25.62 29.29 12.91
C ALA A 128 -24.50 30.34 12.98
N ARG A 129 -24.46 31.28 12.01
CA ARG A 129 -23.50 32.39 12.01
C ARG A 129 -23.68 33.32 13.22
N ARG A 130 -24.92 33.67 13.58
CA ARG A 130 -25.22 34.51 14.76
C ARG A 130 -24.76 33.84 16.05
N LEU A 131 -25.03 32.54 16.23
CA LEU A 131 -24.61 31.78 17.40
C LEU A 131 -23.09 31.63 17.50
N ARG A 132 -22.39 31.42 16.36
CA ARG A 132 -20.92 31.41 16.31
C ARG A 132 -20.31 32.75 16.69
N ALA A 133 -20.87 33.86 16.20
CA ALA A 133 -20.41 35.20 16.52
C ALA A 133 -20.57 35.52 18.03
N LYS A 134 -21.70 35.13 18.62
CA LYS A 134 -21.96 35.31 20.07
C LYS A 134 -20.94 34.58 20.95
N ARG A 135 -20.53 33.37 20.57
CA ARG A 135 -19.47 32.61 21.28
C ARG A 135 -18.13 33.34 21.30
N ARG A 136 -17.73 33.97 20.18
CA ARG A 136 -16.47 34.74 20.08
C ARG A 136 -16.47 36.00 20.95
N LEU A 137 -17.63 36.68 21.06
CA LEU A 137 -17.76 37.85 21.93
C LEU A 137 -17.67 37.42 23.41
N THR A 138 -18.34 36.35 23.82
CA THR A 138 -18.29 35.88 25.21
C THR A 138 -16.91 35.38 25.67
N SER A 139 -16.10 34.81 24.75
CA SER A 139 -14.72 34.42 25.06
C SER A 139 -13.80 35.63 25.21
N SER A 140 -14.04 36.71 24.45
CA SER A 140 -13.28 37.96 24.56
C SER A 140 -13.67 38.76 25.81
N THR A 141 -14.96 38.78 26.20
CA THR A 141 -15.43 39.49 27.41
C THR A 141 -14.98 38.81 28.70
N LYS A 142 -14.90 37.48 28.76
CA LYS A 142 -14.37 36.76 29.95
C LYS A 142 -12.90 37.07 30.23
N PHE A 143 -12.12 37.44 29.21
CA PHE A 143 -10.72 37.83 29.40
C PHE A 143 -10.58 39.26 29.98
N LYS A 144 -11.62 40.10 29.84
CA LYS A 144 -11.59 41.51 30.24
C LYS A 144 -12.05 41.79 31.68
N ILE A 145 -12.56 40.80 32.42
CA ILE A 145 -13.09 40.99 33.79
C ILE A 145 -12.03 40.76 34.88
N ASN A 146 -10.85 40.19 34.56
CA ASN A 146 -9.79 39.88 35.53
C ASN A 146 -8.54 40.79 35.46
N SER A 147 -8.65 42.00 34.91
CA SER A 147 -7.52 42.94 34.90
C SER A 147 -7.99 44.35 35.20
N GLY A 148 -8.05 44.68 36.49
CA GLY A 148 -7.94 46.05 36.96
C GLY A 148 -6.48 46.37 37.18
N LYS A 149 -5.88 47.13 36.25
CA LYS A 149 -4.88 48.19 36.46
C LYS A 149 -4.30 48.60 35.10
N ASP A 150 -4.44 49.88 34.80
CA ASP A 150 -4.01 50.53 33.57
C ASP A 150 -2.50 50.46 33.36
N LYS A 151 -2.07 50.16 32.12
CA LYS A 151 -0.97 50.85 31.44
C LYS A 151 -1.19 50.81 29.92
N GLU A 152 -1.42 51.98 29.35
CA GLU A 152 -1.19 52.25 27.93
C GLU A 152 0.33 52.29 27.70
N VAL A 153 0.82 51.61 26.66
CA VAL A 153 1.87 52.04 25.71
C VAL A 153 2.35 50.86 24.85
N SER A 154 2.25 51.10 23.53
CA SER A 154 2.97 50.54 22.38
C SER A 154 2.92 49.04 22.06
N ASP A 155 2.35 48.79 20.87
CA ASP A 155 2.74 47.80 19.87
C ASP A 155 3.94 46.92 20.23
N ASN A 156 3.64 45.70 20.65
CA ASN A 156 4.58 44.58 20.57
C ASN A 156 3.79 43.27 20.61
N SER A 157 3.67 42.65 19.43
CA SER A 157 3.72 41.20 19.23
C SER A 157 3.11 40.35 20.37
N GLU A 158 1.78 40.26 20.43
CA GLU A 158 1.15 39.30 21.33
C GLU A 158 1.42 37.88 20.83
N LYS A 159 2.28 37.19 21.59
CA LYS A 159 2.53 35.76 21.57
C LYS A 159 1.19 35.03 21.59
N ILE A 160 0.82 34.50 20.43
CA ILE A 160 -0.14 33.41 20.31
C ILE A 160 0.41 32.25 21.15
N ILE A 161 -0.30 31.92 22.23
CA ILE A 161 -0.09 30.70 23.01
C ILE A 161 -0.08 29.54 22.03
N PRO A 162 0.99 28.72 21.95
CA PRO A 162 0.94 27.52 21.15
C PRO A 162 -0.07 26.59 21.81
N ILE A 163 -1.21 26.41 21.17
CA ILE A 163 -2.01 25.20 21.34
C ILE A 163 -1.02 24.05 21.09
N PRO A 164 -0.92 23.04 21.97
CA PRO A 164 -0.19 21.84 21.65
C PRO A 164 -0.98 21.10 20.56
N ASN A 165 -0.81 21.54 19.32
CA ASN A 165 -0.92 20.66 18.19
C ASN A 165 0.30 19.75 18.33
N ALA A 166 0.09 18.63 19.01
CA ALA A 166 0.92 17.46 18.83
C ALA A 166 0.72 16.93 17.41
N GLU A 167 1.16 17.69 16.41
CA GLU A 167 1.76 17.19 15.17
C GLU A 167 2.94 18.13 14.89
N THR A 168 3.95 17.88 15.70
CA THR A 168 5.38 18.03 15.44
C THR A 168 5.69 18.46 14.01
N SER A 169 6.48 19.53 13.90
CA SER A 169 7.34 19.80 12.75
C SER A 169 7.80 18.51 12.10
N LEU A 170 7.09 18.11 11.03
CA LEU A 170 7.62 17.11 10.12
C LEU A 170 8.89 17.76 9.58
N SER A 171 10.01 17.26 10.10
CA SER A 171 11.35 17.79 9.89
C SER A 171 11.58 18.16 8.43
N LEU A 172 12.49 19.09 8.16
CA LEU A 172 12.88 19.50 6.80
C LEU A 172 13.09 18.30 5.83
N VAL A 173 13.46 17.13 6.38
CA VAL A 173 13.53 15.82 5.72
C VAL A 173 12.20 15.35 5.12
N TRP A 174 11.08 15.44 5.85
CA TRP A 174 9.76 15.04 5.37
C TRP A 174 9.22 15.90 4.22
N ARG A 175 9.66 17.16 4.14
CA ARG A 175 9.35 18.05 3.01
C ARG A 175 10.15 17.68 1.75
N ARG A 176 11.40 17.19 1.90
CA ARG A 176 12.18 16.58 0.81
C ARG A 176 11.67 15.20 0.40
N LEU A 177 11.00 14.48 1.29
CA LEU A 177 10.34 13.19 1.00
C LEU A 177 8.99 13.33 0.29
N GLY A 178 8.56 14.54 -0.08
CA GLY A 178 7.32 14.78 -0.83
C GLY A 178 7.15 13.87 -2.07
N PRO A 179 8.13 13.80 -2.99
CA PRO A 179 8.06 12.92 -4.16
C PRO A 179 7.98 11.44 -3.79
N VAL A 180 8.70 11.01 -2.75
CA VAL A 180 8.68 9.61 -2.26
C VAL A 180 7.32 9.28 -1.65
N ARG A 181 6.75 10.19 -0.87
CA ARG A 181 5.41 10.05 -0.29
C ARG A 181 4.36 10.02 -1.38
N GLU A 182 4.45 10.86 -2.40
CA GLU A 182 3.54 10.87 -3.54
C GLU A 182 3.65 9.59 -4.38
N ALA A 183 4.87 9.07 -4.57
CA ALA A 183 5.11 7.79 -5.24
C ALA A 183 4.50 6.62 -4.44
N LEU A 184 4.72 6.56 -3.12
CA LEU A 184 4.11 5.55 -2.25
C LEU A 184 2.58 5.63 -2.23
N GLN A 185 2.03 6.85 -2.18
CA GLN A 185 0.58 7.06 -2.25
C GLN A 185 0.02 6.65 -3.62
N SER A 186 0.72 6.97 -4.71
CA SER A 186 0.35 6.57 -6.07
C SER A 186 0.40 5.06 -6.26
N TYR A 187 1.47 4.41 -5.79
CA TYR A 187 1.56 2.96 -5.70
C TYR A 187 0.38 2.37 -4.92
N GLY A 188 0.09 2.92 -3.73
CA GLY A 188 -1.04 2.48 -2.90
C GLY A 188 -2.40 2.60 -3.60
N ARG A 189 -2.61 3.64 -4.41
CA ARG A 189 -3.82 3.80 -5.24
C ARG A 189 -3.89 2.74 -6.35
N ILE A 190 -2.79 2.50 -7.04
CA ILE A 190 -2.71 1.51 -8.13
C ILE A 190 -2.90 0.09 -7.58
N GLN A 191 -2.24 -0.24 -6.47
CA GLN A 191 -2.36 -1.52 -5.78
C GLN A 191 -3.80 -1.80 -5.33
N LYS A 192 -4.56 -0.78 -4.90
CA LYS A 192 -6.00 -0.94 -4.57
C LYS A 192 -6.87 -1.15 -5.81
N ARG A 193 -6.53 -0.51 -6.94
CA ARG A 193 -7.31 -0.57 -8.19
C ARG A 193 -7.05 -1.84 -9.00
N ARG A 194 -5.79 -2.28 -9.06
CA ARG A 194 -5.32 -3.44 -9.84
C ARG A 194 -4.34 -4.28 -9.01
N PRO A 195 -4.80 -4.99 -7.97
CA PRO A 195 -3.92 -5.66 -7.02
C PRO A 195 -3.00 -6.69 -7.67
N TYR A 196 -3.52 -7.56 -8.54
CA TYR A 196 -2.72 -8.64 -9.15
C TYR A 196 -1.64 -8.13 -10.11
N ALA A 197 -1.99 -7.22 -11.03
CA ALA A 197 -1.03 -6.66 -11.97
C ALA A 197 0.10 -5.90 -11.25
N THR A 198 -0.25 -5.13 -10.21
CA THR A 198 0.73 -4.39 -9.42
C THR A 198 1.69 -5.32 -8.68
N GLN A 199 1.20 -6.47 -8.17
CA GLN A 199 2.05 -7.47 -7.51
C GLN A 199 3.01 -8.15 -8.48
N VAL A 200 2.56 -8.52 -9.68
CA VAL A 200 3.42 -9.12 -10.70
C VAL A 200 4.53 -8.14 -11.10
N ILE A 201 4.18 -6.89 -11.40
CA ILE A 201 5.16 -5.86 -11.78
C ILE A 201 6.16 -5.61 -10.65
N SER A 202 5.67 -5.49 -9.41
CA SER A 202 6.55 -5.27 -8.26
C SER A 202 7.47 -6.47 -8.01
N ALA A 203 6.97 -7.69 -8.18
CA ALA A 203 7.79 -8.89 -8.04
C ALA A 203 8.88 -8.97 -9.11
N ILE A 204 8.59 -8.61 -10.36
CA ILE A 204 9.60 -8.52 -11.43
C ILE A 204 10.72 -7.57 -11.01
N VAL A 205 10.37 -6.36 -10.54
CA VAL A 205 11.36 -5.37 -10.09
C VAL A 205 12.16 -5.89 -8.90
N ILE A 206 11.50 -6.46 -7.90
CA ILE A 206 12.14 -6.96 -6.67
C ILE A 206 13.12 -8.09 -6.97
N TYR A 207 12.73 -9.07 -7.79
CA TYR A 207 13.60 -10.20 -8.13
C TYR A 207 14.72 -9.81 -9.08
N LEU A 208 14.48 -8.86 -9.99
CA LEU A 208 15.52 -8.29 -10.84
C LEU A 208 16.58 -7.57 -9.99
N CYS A 209 16.16 -6.68 -9.09
CA CYS A 209 17.09 -5.99 -8.18
C CYS A 209 17.79 -6.98 -7.24
N GLY A 210 17.06 -7.93 -6.67
CA GLY A 210 17.62 -8.97 -5.78
C GLY A 210 18.73 -9.78 -6.43
N ASP A 211 18.49 -10.27 -7.65
CA ASP A 211 19.48 -11.08 -8.36
C ASP A 211 20.66 -10.23 -8.88
N LEU A 212 20.41 -9.03 -9.41
CA LEU A 212 21.48 -8.11 -9.82
C LEU A 212 22.40 -7.76 -8.64
N SER A 213 21.83 -7.45 -7.48
CA SER A 213 22.62 -7.16 -6.29
C SER A 213 23.38 -8.40 -5.80
N ALA A 214 22.77 -9.59 -5.85
CA ALA A 214 23.41 -10.83 -5.44
C ALA A 214 24.56 -11.24 -6.37
N GLN A 215 24.42 -11.03 -7.69
CA GLN A 215 25.47 -11.28 -8.67
C GLN A 215 26.59 -10.24 -8.58
N TYR A 216 26.26 -8.97 -8.36
CA TYR A 216 27.24 -7.90 -8.20
C TYR A 216 28.17 -8.14 -6.99
N ILE A 217 27.58 -8.48 -5.84
CA ILE A 217 28.38 -8.85 -4.65
C ILE A 217 29.09 -10.18 -4.86
N GLY A 218 28.48 -11.06 -5.67
CA GLY A 218 29.02 -12.35 -6.05
C GLY A 218 30.30 -12.30 -6.90
N GLY A 219 30.76 -11.13 -7.37
CA GLY A 219 32.05 -10.98 -8.05
C GLY A 219 32.29 -11.81 -9.33
N GLU A 220 31.33 -12.63 -9.74
CA GLU A 220 31.38 -13.43 -10.96
C GLU A 220 30.83 -12.65 -12.16
N ALA A 221 31.14 -13.13 -13.36
CA ALA A 221 30.60 -12.55 -14.59
C ALA A 221 29.07 -12.60 -14.59
N TYR A 222 28.45 -11.53 -15.07
CA TYR A 222 26.98 -11.39 -15.09
C TYR A 222 26.31 -12.51 -15.91
N ASP A 223 25.45 -13.28 -15.25
CA ASP A 223 24.64 -14.35 -15.85
C ASP A 223 23.19 -13.87 -16.06
N SER A 224 22.88 -13.55 -17.32
CA SER A 224 21.55 -13.14 -17.76
C SER A 224 20.50 -14.25 -17.68
N LYS A 225 20.88 -15.52 -17.86
CA LYS A 225 19.96 -16.66 -17.80
C LYS A 225 19.51 -16.90 -16.36
N ARG A 226 20.41 -16.76 -15.38
CA ARG A 226 20.07 -16.79 -13.95
C ARG A 226 19.09 -15.68 -13.58
N THR A 227 19.33 -14.46 -14.05
CA THR A 227 18.42 -13.33 -13.79
C THR A 227 17.03 -13.57 -14.38
N ALA A 228 16.96 -14.04 -15.63
CA ALA A 228 15.69 -14.35 -16.27
C ALA A 228 14.88 -15.40 -15.49
N ARG A 229 15.54 -16.45 -15.01
CA ARG A 229 14.92 -17.50 -14.19
C ARG A 229 14.39 -16.94 -12.86
N ASN A 230 15.18 -16.17 -12.14
CA ASN A 230 14.77 -15.56 -10.87
C ASN A 230 13.56 -14.62 -11.04
N VAL A 231 13.52 -13.84 -12.12
CA VAL A 231 12.37 -12.99 -12.46
C VAL A 231 11.11 -13.82 -12.74
N VAL A 232 11.22 -14.93 -13.49
CA VAL A 232 10.09 -15.84 -13.76
C VAL A 232 9.57 -16.49 -12.47
N ILE A 233 10.47 -16.98 -11.62
CA ILE A 233 10.13 -17.58 -10.32
C ILE A 233 9.34 -16.59 -9.45
N GLY A 234 9.83 -15.35 -9.37
CA GLY A 234 9.18 -14.28 -8.61
C GLY A 234 7.82 -13.87 -9.17
N ALA A 235 7.70 -13.75 -10.50
CA ALA A 235 6.46 -13.37 -11.16
C ALA A 235 5.34 -14.39 -10.90
N ILE A 236 5.64 -15.69 -10.98
CA ILE A 236 4.68 -16.77 -10.75
C ILE A 236 4.23 -16.80 -9.27
N CYS A 237 5.16 -16.62 -8.34
CA CYS A 237 4.87 -16.68 -6.90
C CYS A 237 4.18 -15.41 -6.36
N SER A 238 4.25 -14.29 -7.08
CA SER A 238 3.73 -13.00 -6.64
C SER A 238 2.25 -13.01 -6.24
N ILE A 239 1.39 -13.72 -7.00
CA ILE A 239 -0.05 -13.78 -6.73
C ILE A 239 -0.37 -14.69 -5.54
N PRO A 240 0.13 -15.94 -5.46
CA PRO A 240 -0.02 -16.77 -4.25
C PRO A 240 0.48 -16.08 -2.99
N ALA A 241 1.68 -15.49 -3.01
CA ALA A 241 2.25 -14.79 -1.86
C ALA A 241 1.36 -13.61 -1.41
N TYR A 242 0.86 -12.81 -2.36
CA TYR A 242 -0.07 -11.73 -2.03
C TYR A 242 -1.37 -12.23 -1.40
N LYS A 243 -1.97 -13.29 -1.96
CA LYS A 243 -3.18 -13.90 -1.40
C LYS A 243 -2.95 -14.43 0.01
N TRP A 244 -1.78 -15.01 0.27
CA TRP A 244 -1.39 -15.50 1.58
C TRP A 244 -1.31 -14.39 2.63
N PHE A 245 -0.65 -13.26 2.32
CA PHE A 245 -0.63 -12.11 3.23
C PHE A 245 -2.03 -11.52 3.48
N MET A 246 -2.92 -11.54 2.49
CA MET A 246 -4.31 -11.12 2.68
C MET A 246 -5.10 -12.09 3.54
N PHE A 247 -4.87 -13.39 3.38
CA PHE A 247 -5.45 -14.43 4.22
C PHE A 247 -5.01 -14.26 5.69
N LEU A 248 -3.72 -14.22 5.98
CA LEU A 248 -3.23 -14.00 7.35
C LEU A 248 -3.67 -12.68 7.95
N GLY A 249 -3.85 -11.63 7.13
CA GLY A 249 -4.37 -10.35 7.61
C GLY A 249 -5.81 -10.45 8.12
N ARG A 250 -6.63 -11.31 7.50
CA ARG A 250 -8.06 -11.49 7.82
C ARG A 250 -8.31 -12.59 8.85
N SER A 251 -7.44 -13.59 8.89
CA SER A 251 -7.50 -14.74 9.81
C SER A 251 -6.82 -14.42 11.14
N PHE A 252 -7.11 -15.20 12.19
CA PHE A 252 -6.43 -15.12 13.51
C PHE A 252 -6.49 -13.73 14.19
N ASN A 253 -7.66 -13.07 14.15
CA ASN A 253 -7.92 -11.80 14.84
C ASN A 253 -8.61 -12.07 16.19
N TYR A 254 -7.82 -12.35 17.22
CA TYR A 254 -8.27 -12.57 18.59
C TYR A 254 -8.44 -11.25 19.36
N ALA A 255 -9.07 -11.31 20.54
CA ALA A 255 -9.22 -10.16 21.43
C ALA A 255 -7.86 -9.57 21.86
N SER A 256 -6.87 -10.43 22.09
CA SER A 256 -5.49 -9.99 22.37
C SER A 256 -4.72 -9.71 21.07
N LYS A 257 -4.14 -8.49 20.99
CA LYS A 257 -3.30 -8.06 19.87
C LYS A 257 -2.00 -8.86 19.79
N THR A 258 -1.40 -9.19 20.94
CA THR A 258 -0.16 -9.98 21.00
C THR A 258 -0.40 -11.41 20.55
N LEU A 259 -1.49 -12.04 21.01
CA LEU A 259 -1.87 -13.38 20.57
C LEU A 259 -2.11 -13.42 19.06
N SER A 260 -2.89 -12.46 18.53
CA SER A 260 -3.13 -12.35 17.08
C SER A 260 -1.85 -12.21 16.27
N LEU A 261 -0.90 -11.41 16.76
CA LEU A 261 0.38 -11.21 16.08
C LEU A 261 1.26 -12.46 16.12
N VAL A 262 1.42 -13.07 17.30
CA VAL A 262 2.24 -14.26 17.50
C VAL A 262 1.69 -15.42 16.67
N THR A 263 0.38 -15.68 16.70
CA THR A 263 -0.24 -16.73 15.87
C THR A 263 0.04 -16.50 14.38
N LYS A 264 -0.07 -15.27 13.89
CA LYS A 264 0.21 -14.96 12.47
C LYS A 264 1.68 -15.20 12.12
N VAL A 265 2.60 -14.81 12.98
CA VAL A 265 4.04 -15.06 12.77
C VAL A 265 4.31 -16.56 12.72
N VAL A 266 3.82 -17.32 13.71
CA VAL A 266 4.02 -18.78 13.80
C VAL A 266 3.42 -19.49 12.58
N VAL A 267 2.18 -19.19 12.20
CA VAL A 267 1.52 -19.77 11.02
C VAL A 267 2.29 -19.43 9.74
N ASN A 268 2.81 -18.20 9.62
CA ASN A 268 3.63 -17.81 8.47
C ASN A 268 4.96 -18.60 8.42
N GLN A 269 5.62 -18.79 9.56
CA GLN A 269 6.88 -19.53 9.60
C GLN A 269 6.70 -21.01 9.32
N ILE A 270 5.67 -21.65 9.89
CA ILE A 270 5.45 -23.10 9.76
C ILE A 270 4.87 -23.47 8.39
N VAL A 271 4.03 -22.62 7.79
CA VAL A 271 3.35 -22.97 6.53
C VAL A 271 4.01 -22.32 5.33
N LEU A 272 4.14 -20.99 5.31
CA LEU A 272 4.61 -20.30 4.11
C LEU A 272 6.09 -20.54 3.85
N THR A 273 6.92 -20.44 4.89
CA THR A 273 8.38 -20.48 4.72
C THR A 273 8.88 -21.79 4.11
N PRO A 274 8.46 -22.99 4.56
CA PRO A 274 8.91 -24.23 3.92
C PRO A 274 8.31 -24.41 2.52
N VAL A 275 7.06 -23.99 2.29
CA VAL A 275 6.43 -24.04 0.95
C VAL A 275 7.12 -23.11 -0.04
N LEU A 276 7.46 -21.90 0.40
CA LEU A 276 8.12 -20.90 -0.44
C LEU A 276 9.57 -21.29 -0.74
N ASN A 277 10.30 -21.82 0.24
CA ASN A 277 11.68 -22.26 0.05
C ASN A 277 11.77 -23.51 -0.84
N SER A 278 10.87 -24.49 -0.68
CA SER A 278 10.82 -25.66 -1.56
C SER A 278 10.47 -25.28 -2.99
N TYR A 279 9.49 -24.38 -3.17
CA TYR A 279 9.16 -23.80 -4.46
C TYR A 279 10.37 -23.09 -5.09
N PHE A 280 11.06 -22.23 -4.34
CA PHE A 280 12.19 -21.46 -4.85
C PHE A 280 13.33 -22.38 -5.29
N PHE A 281 13.78 -23.30 -4.44
CA PHE A 281 14.88 -24.22 -4.79
C PHE A 281 14.50 -25.20 -5.90
N GLY A 282 13.28 -25.72 -5.87
CA GLY A 282 12.76 -26.63 -6.90
C GLY A 282 12.67 -25.94 -8.25
N MET A 283 12.03 -24.78 -8.32
CA MET A 283 11.87 -24.03 -9.57
C MET A 283 13.23 -23.52 -10.09
N GLN A 284 14.15 -23.16 -9.20
CA GLN A 284 15.51 -22.79 -9.57
C GLN A 284 16.25 -23.96 -10.22
N ALA A 285 16.09 -25.20 -9.72
CA ALA A 285 16.71 -26.39 -10.31
C ALA A 285 16.06 -26.77 -11.65
N LEU A 286 14.72 -26.81 -11.71
CA LEU A 286 13.99 -27.17 -12.93
C LEU A 286 14.26 -26.19 -14.08
N LEU A 287 14.25 -24.88 -13.80
CA LEU A 287 14.52 -23.88 -14.83
C LEU A 287 16.00 -23.83 -15.25
N ALA A 288 16.92 -24.39 -14.45
CA ALA A 288 18.32 -24.57 -14.86
C ALA A 288 18.49 -25.77 -15.81
N GLY A 289 17.44 -26.58 -16.03
CA GLY A 289 17.49 -27.78 -16.87
C GLY A 289 17.87 -29.05 -16.12
N HIS A 290 17.97 -29.03 -14.79
CA HIS A 290 18.18 -30.24 -13.99
C HIS A 290 16.92 -31.11 -13.97
N GLY A 291 17.09 -32.42 -13.84
CA GLY A 291 15.99 -33.37 -13.74
C GLY A 291 15.15 -33.14 -12.47
N PHE A 292 13.96 -33.74 -12.43
CA PHE A 292 13.09 -33.66 -11.25
C PHE A 292 13.74 -34.28 -10.01
N GLU A 293 14.53 -35.34 -10.17
CA GLU A 293 15.25 -36.01 -9.09
C GLU A 293 16.33 -35.11 -8.47
N ASP A 294 17.14 -34.46 -9.31
CA ASP A 294 18.15 -33.48 -8.88
C ASP A 294 17.52 -32.30 -8.13
N ALA A 295 16.36 -31.83 -8.60
CA ALA A 295 15.61 -30.76 -7.95
C ALA A 295 15.15 -31.19 -6.55
N TRP A 296 14.68 -32.43 -6.41
CA TRP A 296 14.24 -32.99 -5.13
C TRP A 296 15.40 -33.20 -4.15
N GLU A 297 16.54 -33.69 -4.63
CA GLU A 297 17.75 -33.78 -3.82
C GLU A 297 18.21 -32.41 -3.31
N ARG A 298 18.19 -31.41 -4.19
CA ARG A 298 18.55 -30.04 -3.82
C ARG A 298 17.63 -29.47 -2.75
N ILE A 299 16.33 -29.72 -2.85
CA ILE A 299 15.36 -29.32 -1.81
C ILE A 299 15.70 -30.03 -0.49
N LYS A 300 15.92 -31.35 -0.50
CA LYS A 300 16.26 -32.11 0.73
C LYS A 300 17.51 -31.55 1.43
N ARG A 301 18.55 -31.19 0.66
CA ARG A 301 19.82 -30.67 1.22
C ARG A 301 19.71 -29.21 1.66
N ALA A 302 19.09 -28.34 0.87
CA ALA A 302 19.08 -26.89 1.10
C ALA A 302 17.95 -26.40 2.01
N LEU A 303 16.83 -27.14 2.12
CA LEU A 303 15.66 -26.67 2.85
C LEU A 303 15.86 -26.61 4.38
N PRO A 304 16.49 -27.61 5.05
CA PRO A 304 16.69 -27.54 6.50
C PRO A 304 17.56 -26.36 6.92
N THR A 305 18.67 -26.13 6.21
CA THR A 305 19.59 -25.02 6.48
C THR A 305 18.93 -23.67 6.20
N SER A 306 18.23 -23.54 5.07
CA SER A 306 17.47 -22.34 4.73
C SER A 306 16.35 -22.06 5.72
N PHE A 307 15.64 -23.09 6.21
CA PHE A 307 14.57 -22.93 7.19
C PHE A 307 15.11 -22.41 8.53
N ILE A 308 16.14 -23.04 9.09
CA ILE A 308 16.74 -22.59 10.36
C ILE A 308 17.27 -21.15 10.24
N ASN A 309 17.94 -20.84 9.13
CA ASN A 309 18.43 -19.49 8.89
C ASN A 309 17.30 -18.48 8.69
N SER A 310 16.16 -18.90 8.11
CA SER A 310 15.00 -18.03 7.93
C SER A 310 14.41 -17.59 9.28
N TRP A 311 14.42 -18.46 10.28
CA TRP A 311 13.92 -18.14 11.63
C TRP A 311 14.75 -17.08 12.37
N LYS A 312 15.99 -16.80 11.96
CA LYS A 312 16.82 -15.75 12.57
C LYS A 312 16.34 -14.34 12.25
N LEU A 313 15.76 -14.13 11.07
CA LEU A 313 15.40 -12.81 10.55
C LEU A 313 13.89 -12.65 10.32
N TRP A 314 13.27 -13.63 9.67
CA TRP A 314 11.92 -13.50 9.15
C TRP A 314 10.82 -13.40 10.21
N PRO A 315 10.91 -13.98 11.42
CA PRO A 315 9.90 -13.75 12.46
C PRO A 315 9.78 -12.28 12.86
N ALA A 316 10.91 -11.59 13.07
CA ALA A 316 10.95 -10.17 13.40
C ALA A 316 10.39 -9.31 12.25
N VAL A 317 10.81 -9.60 11.00
CA VAL A 317 10.32 -8.92 9.80
C VAL A 317 8.80 -9.11 9.64
N THR A 318 8.31 -10.32 9.87
CA THR A 318 6.88 -10.65 9.78
C THR A 318 6.09 -9.90 10.85
N ALA A 319 6.58 -9.88 12.09
CA ALA A 319 5.96 -9.14 13.20
C ALA A 319 5.88 -7.63 12.90
N PHE A 320 6.97 -7.05 12.38
CA PHE A 320 7.00 -5.65 11.97
C PHE A 320 6.01 -5.37 10.83
N ASN A 321 5.98 -6.25 9.81
CA ASN A 321 5.10 -6.13 8.66
C ASN A 321 3.61 -6.15 9.04
N PHE A 322 3.22 -7.01 10.00
CA PHE A 322 1.82 -7.05 10.47
C PHE A 322 1.46 -5.92 11.45
N THR A 323 2.45 -5.36 12.15
CA THR A 323 2.23 -4.28 13.13
C THR A 323 2.16 -2.90 12.47
N TYR A 324 3.12 -2.57 11.60
CA TYR A 324 3.32 -1.21 11.11
C TYR A 324 2.98 -1.02 9.63
N VAL A 325 3.07 -2.08 8.82
CA VAL A 325 2.88 -1.98 7.37
C VAL A 325 1.41 -2.19 7.00
N GLN A 326 0.86 -1.23 6.25
CA GLN A 326 -0.53 -1.31 5.78
C GLN A 326 -0.70 -2.50 4.80
N PRO A 327 -1.88 -3.15 4.76
CA PRO A 327 -2.10 -4.38 3.99
C PRO A 327 -1.63 -4.32 2.53
N GLN A 328 -1.80 -3.19 1.85
CA GLN A 328 -1.43 -3.02 0.45
C GLN A 328 0.09 -2.99 0.19
N PHE A 329 0.91 -2.68 1.20
CA PHE A 329 2.37 -2.58 1.04
C PHE A 329 3.12 -3.80 1.57
N ARG A 330 2.44 -4.75 2.24
CA ARG A 330 3.10 -5.84 2.97
C ARG A 330 3.95 -6.76 2.11
N ALA A 331 3.45 -7.11 0.92
CA ALA A 331 4.17 -7.97 -0.01
C ALA A 331 5.41 -7.29 -0.60
N VAL A 332 5.32 -5.99 -0.91
CA VAL A 332 6.46 -5.20 -1.40
C VAL A 332 7.49 -5.01 -0.30
N PHE A 333 7.06 -4.68 0.92
CA PHE A 333 7.96 -4.56 2.07
C PHE A 333 8.75 -5.86 2.30
N ALA A 334 8.06 -7.01 2.33
CA ALA A 334 8.71 -8.30 2.46
C ALA A 334 9.70 -8.56 1.30
N GLY A 335 9.34 -8.18 0.07
CA GLY A 335 10.22 -8.32 -1.08
C GLY A 335 11.45 -7.40 -1.02
N CYS A 336 11.33 -6.17 -0.51
CA CYS A 336 12.49 -5.29 -0.29
C CYS A 336 13.48 -5.90 0.71
N VAL A 337 12.99 -6.52 1.79
CA VAL A 337 13.84 -7.27 2.72
C VAL A 337 14.44 -8.51 2.06
N ALA A 338 13.68 -9.16 1.17
CA ALA A 338 14.16 -10.32 0.41
C ALA A 338 15.34 -9.99 -0.52
N ILE A 339 15.42 -8.77 -1.06
CA ILE A 339 16.59 -8.29 -1.83
C ILE A 339 17.84 -8.37 -0.95
N GLY A 340 17.78 -7.76 0.25
CA GLY A 340 18.86 -7.78 1.23
C GLY A 340 19.23 -9.21 1.69
N TRP A 341 18.22 -10.07 1.83
CA TRP A 341 18.42 -11.47 2.15
C TRP A 341 19.14 -12.25 1.02
N GLN A 342 18.75 -12.04 -0.23
CA GLN A 342 19.42 -12.68 -1.38
C GLN A 342 20.88 -12.26 -1.50
N THR A 343 21.15 -10.96 -1.31
CA THR A 343 22.54 -10.46 -1.28
C THR A 343 23.35 -11.05 -0.14
N TYR A 344 22.76 -11.14 1.05
CA TYR A 344 23.41 -11.70 2.23
C TYR A 344 23.74 -13.19 2.07
N LEU A 345 22.81 -13.97 1.53
CA LEU A 345 23.05 -15.39 1.25
C LEU A 345 24.12 -15.57 0.16
N SER A 346 24.13 -14.71 -0.87
CA SER A 346 25.19 -14.73 -1.89
C SER A 346 26.56 -14.53 -1.24
N TRP A 347 26.68 -13.51 -0.40
CA TRP A 347 27.92 -13.21 0.33
C TRP A 347 28.36 -14.34 1.28
N LEU A 348 27.43 -14.92 2.06
CA LEU A 348 27.76 -16.06 2.93
C LEU A 348 28.24 -17.28 2.15
N ASN A 349 27.62 -17.58 1.00
CA ASN A 349 28.03 -18.71 0.17
C ASN A 349 29.45 -18.50 -0.39
N GLN A 350 29.82 -17.25 -0.69
CA GLN A 350 31.19 -16.94 -1.10
C GLN A 350 32.19 -17.06 0.02
N LEU A 351 31.87 -16.58 1.22
CA LEU A 351 32.75 -16.70 2.37
C LEU A 351 33.09 -18.18 2.62
N ALA A 352 32.08 -19.04 2.60
CA ALA A 352 32.26 -20.48 2.71
C ALA A 352 33.07 -21.08 1.53
N ALA A 353 32.86 -20.61 0.30
CA ALA A 353 33.61 -21.07 -0.88
C ALA A 353 35.10 -20.68 -0.80
N ASN A 354 35.39 -19.45 -0.37
CA ASN A 354 36.75 -18.94 -0.20
C ASN A 354 37.48 -19.67 0.93
N GLU A 355 36.81 -19.92 2.06
CA GLU A 355 37.35 -20.72 3.16
C GLU A 355 37.65 -22.16 2.70
N ALA A 356 36.76 -22.78 1.92
CA ALA A 356 36.98 -24.12 1.38
C ALA A 356 38.14 -24.16 0.37
N GLN A 357 38.32 -23.12 -0.44
CA GLN A 357 39.46 -22.98 -1.34
C GLN A 357 40.77 -22.78 -0.57
N ALA A 358 40.77 -21.93 0.46
CA ALA A 358 41.93 -21.70 1.33
C ALA A 358 42.33 -22.97 2.10
N ALA A 359 41.36 -23.77 2.56
CA ALA A 359 41.62 -25.06 3.18
C ALA A 359 42.26 -26.05 2.18
N ARG A 360 41.74 -26.12 0.94
CA ARG A 360 42.32 -26.97 -0.12
C ARG A 360 43.72 -26.54 -0.52
N SER A 361 43.99 -25.24 -0.65
CA SER A 361 45.34 -24.75 -0.97
C SER A 361 46.32 -25.06 0.15
N SER A 362 45.90 -24.91 1.42
CA SER A 362 46.72 -25.23 2.59
C SER A 362 47.04 -26.73 2.65
N GLN A 363 46.05 -27.59 2.38
CA GLN A 363 46.23 -29.05 2.29
C GLN A 363 47.24 -29.41 1.19
N SER A 364 47.08 -28.85 -0.01
CA SER A 364 47.98 -29.11 -1.15
C SER A 364 49.42 -28.64 -0.89
N SER A 365 49.60 -27.53 -0.17
CA SER A 365 50.94 -27.05 0.22
C SER A 365 51.59 -27.96 1.27
N PHE A 366 50.80 -28.49 2.20
CA PHE A 366 51.28 -29.43 3.20
C PHE A 366 51.71 -30.76 2.56
N ASP A 367 50.88 -31.32 1.69
CA ASP A 367 51.18 -32.56 0.95
C ASP A 367 52.42 -32.40 0.06
N SER A 368 52.55 -31.26 -0.62
CA SER A 368 53.74 -30.96 -1.45
C SER A 368 55.02 -30.87 -0.62
N THR A 369 54.95 -30.27 0.57
CA THR A 369 56.11 -30.12 1.47
C THR A 369 56.52 -31.47 2.07
N ALA A 370 55.54 -32.31 2.45
CA ALA A 370 55.77 -33.65 2.95
C ALA A 370 56.41 -34.57 1.88
N MET A 371 55.99 -34.46 0.62
CA MET A 371 56.59 -35.20 -0.50
C MET A 371 58.06 -34.81 -0.75
N VAL A 372 58.40 -33.52 -0.65
CA VAL A 372 59.79 -33.05 -0.80
C VAL A 372 60.68 -33.56 0.34
N GLN A 373 60.18 -33.59 1.58
CA GLN A 373 60.92 -34.14 2.71
C GLN A 373 61.09 -35.67 2.65
N GLN A 374 60.10 -36.40 2.13
CA GLN A 374 60.23 -37.85 1.88
C GLN A 374 61.22 -38.17 0.75
N ALA A 375 61.24 -37.36 -0.33
CA ALA A 375 62.22 -37.53 -1.39
C ALA A 375 63.65 -37.25 -0.92
N ALA A 376 63.85 -36.22 -0.08
CA ALA A 376 65.16 -35.89 0.48
C ALA A 376 65.73 -36.96 1.43
N HIS A 377 64.88 -37.79 2.04
CA HIS A 377 65.31 -38.90 2.89
C HIS A 377 65.65 -40.19 2.12
N HIS A 378 65.33 -40.27 0.83
CA HIS A 378 65.56 -41.47 0.01
C HIS A 378 66.86 -41.40 -0.82
N ASP A 379 67.48 -40.21 -0.89
CA ASP A 379 68.73 -39.92 -1.64
C ASP A 379 69.98 -39.84 -0.72
N THR A 380 69.89 -40.25 0.54
CA THR A 380 71.01 -40.44 1.48
C THR A 380 71.11 -41.89 1.91
#